data_AF-A0A7X7T2L7-F1
#
_entry.id   AF-A0A7X7T2L7-F1
#
_cell.length_a   1.000
_cell.length_b   1.000
_cell.length_c   1.000
_cell.angle_alpha   90.00
_cell.angle_beta   90.00
_cell.angle_gamma   90.00
#
_symmetry.space_group_name_H-M   'P 1'
#
loop_
_entity.id
_entity.type
_entity.pdbx_description
1 polymer ?
#
loop_
_entity_poly.entity_id
_entity_poly.type
_entity_poly.pdbx_seq_one_letter_code
_entity_poly.pdbx_strand_id
1 'polypeptide(L)'
;MRPDCTPRASGSWEAGPTGAMLLCVRWLCLDIGAERVGMAVSDPGEVAVTRLPPLAFRGPTALAERVAELCRDRGVEAVVVGVPRTSSGVGRGGTRITATLEALRARLQIPVVEEDEAGSTREAERRLAAEGVPRGRWPRQVDGVAAEIILQRHLAGQARLTRGSDPR
;
A
#
# COMPACT_ATOMS: atom_id res chain seq x y z
N MET A 1 -18.84 -52.73 24.93
CA MET A 1 -17.44 -52.67 25.41
C MET A 1 -16.91 -51.26 25.15
N ARG A 2 -16.74 -50.48 26.22
CA ARG A 2 -15.88 -49.27 26.24
C ARG A 2 -14.43 -49.72 26.48
N PRO A 3 -13.45 -48.90 26.09
CA PRO A 3 -12.72 -48.13 27.10
C PRO A 3 -12.67 -46.64 26.67
N ASP A 4 -13.29 -45.72 27.42
CA ASP A 4 -12.61 -44.89 28.43
C ASP A 4 -11.08 -44.91 28.43
N CYS A 5 -10.48 -43.80 28.01
CA CYS A 5 -9.17 -43.35 28.48
C CYS A 5 -9.02 -41.83 28.28
N THR A 6 -9.36 -41.08 29.32
CA THR A 6 -8.61 -39.89 29.74
C THR A 6 -8.26 -40.11 31.22
N PRO A 7 -7.41 -39.31 31.90
CA PRO A 7 -6.40 -38.33 31.47
C PRO A 7 -5.03 -38.56 32.17
N ARG A 8 -3.92 -37.94 31.72
CA ARG A 8 -2.91 -37.36 32.64
C ARG A 8 -1.91 -36.40 31.97
N ALA A 9 -2.07 -35.13 32.33
CA ALA A 9 -1.10 -34.10 32.74
C ALA A 9 0.32 -33.97 32.15
N SER A 10 0.72 -32.69 32.15
CA SER A 10 2.06 -32.10 32.38
C SER A 10 3.05 -32.07 31.21
N GLY A 11 3.17 -30.90 30.59
CA GLY A 11 4.22 -30.55 29.64
C GLY A 11 4.04 -29.10 29.19
N SER A 12 4.51 -28.17 30.03
CA SER A 12 4.50 -26.73 29.79
C SER A 12 5.57 -26.35 28.73
N TRP A 13 5.14 -25.55 27.75
CA TRP A 13 5.87 -24.68 26.80
C TRP A 13 7.28 -25.12 26.32
N GLU A 14 7.42 -25.31 25.00
CA GLU A 14 8.44 -24.59 24.25
C GLU A 14 7.81 -24.07 22.96
N ALA A 15 7.70 -22.74 22.89
CA ALA A 15 7.36 -22.03 21.67
C ALA A 15 8.46 -22.33 20.65
N GLY A 16 8.14 -23.15 19.64
CA GLY A 16 8.97 -23.25 18.45
C GLY A 16 9.18 -21.87 17.85
N PRO A 17 10.35 -21.61 17.22
CA PRO A 17 10.70 -20.29 16.72
C PRO A 17 9.58 -19.79 15.83
N THR A 18 9.04 -18.62 16.21
CA THR A 18 8.00 -17.87 15.53
C THR A 18 8.22 -17.97 14.04
N GLY A 19 7.44 -18.85 13.39
CA GLY A 19 7.51 -19.03 11.95
C GLY A 19 7.42 -17.65 11.33
N ALA A 20 8.39 -17.31 10.49
CA ALA A 20 8.32 -16.14 9.64
C ALA A 20 7.01 -16.28 8.85
N MET A 21 5.97 -15.66 9.39
CA MET A 21 4.66 -15.59 8.79
C MET A 21 4.91 -14.70 7.59
N LEU A 22 5.19 -15.33 6.44
CA LEU A 22 5.05 -14.70 5.13
C LEU A 22 3.59 -14.31 5.06
N LEU A 23 3.26 -13.15 5.62
CA LEU A 23 1.98 -12.51 5.45
C LEU A 23 1.91 -12.18 3.96
N CYS A 24 1.14 -12.97 3.23
CA CYS A 24 0.91 -12.77 1.80
C CYS A 24 -0.05 -11.61 1.60
N VAL A 25 0.37 -10.39 1.93
CA VAL A 25 -0.50 -9.22 1.96
C VAL A 25 -0.60 -8.64 0.55
N ARG A 26 -1.84 -8.43 0.08
CA ARG A 26 -2.05 -7.55 -1.07
C ARG A 26 -2.12 -6.11 -0.64
N TRP A 27 -1.19 -5.30 -1.16
CA TRP A 27 -1.11 -3.88 -0.91
C TRP A 27 -1.72 -3.07 -2.05
N LEU A 28 -2.44 -2.01 -1.71
CA LEU A 28 -2.90 -1.00 -2.66
C LEU A 28 -2.20 0.32 -2.35
N CYS A 29 -1.59 0.94 -3.35
CA CYS A 29 -1.04 2.29 -3.28
C CYS A 29 -1.98 3.31 -3.88
N LEU A 30 -2.12 4.44 -3.18
CA LEU A 30 -2.85 5.63 -3.62
C LEU A 30 -1.90 6.84 -3.68
N ASP A 31 -1.73 7.42 -4.85
CA ASP A 31 -1.06 8.72 -5.05
C ASP A 31 -2.14 9.79 -5.26
N ILE A 32 -2.34 10.66 -4.27
CA ILE A 32 -3.46 11.61 -4.24
C ILE A 32 -3.08 12.92 -4.93
N GLY A 33 -3.30 12.97 -6.23
CA GLY A 33 -3.20 14.19 -7.03
C GLY A 33 -4.37 15.17 -6.82
N ALA A 34 -4.29 16.33 -7.48
CA ALA A 34 -5.32 17.37 -7.36
C ALA A 34 -6.64 17.03 -8.06
N GLU A 35 -6.57 16.31 -9.18
CA GLU A 35 -7.73 15.95 -10.01
C GLU A 35 -7.97 14.44 -10.06
N ARG A 36 -6.92 13.65 -9.85
CA ARG A 36 -6.92 12.20 -10.01
C ARG A 36 -6.11 11.54 -8.91
N VAL A 37 -6.42 10.27 -8.68
CA VAL A 37 -5.71 9.40 -7.76
C VAL A 37 -5.06 8.29 -8.56
N GLY A 38 -3.72 8.31 -8.59
CA GLY A 38 -2.92 7.23 -9.16
C GLY A 38 -3.05 5.99 -8.28
N MET A 39 -3.12 4.81 -8.88
CA MET A 39 -3.31 3.57 -8.15
C MET A 39 -2.39 2.46 -8.65
N ALA A 40 -1.87 1.66 -7.72
CA ALA A 40 -1.11 0.45 -8.02
C ALA A 40 -1.40 -0.62 -6.97
N VAL A 41 -1.38 -1.89 -7.36
CA VAL A 41 -1.65 -3.02 -6.46
C VAL A 41 -0.50 -4.03 -6.53
N SER A 42 -0.13 -4.61 -5.39
CA SER A 42 0.84 -5.70 -5.35
C SER A 42 0.15 -7.05 -5.54
N ASP A 43 0.92 -8.05 -5.96
CA ASP A 43 0.52 -9.43 -5.77
C ASP A 43 0.71 -9.87 -4.29
N PRO A 44 0.09 -10.97 -3.85
CA PRO A 44 0.26 -11.49 -2.49
C PRO A 44 1.69 -11.89 -2.14
N GLY A 45 2.54 -12.18 -3.13
CA GLY A 45 3.95 -12.49 -2.91
C GLY A 45 4.80 -11.24 -2.70
N GLU A 46 4.23 -10.04 -2.81
CA GLU A 46 4.92 -8.75 -2.73
C GLU A 46 6.06 -8.60 -3.75
N VAL A 47 6.00 -9.32 -4.88
CA VAL A 47 7.06 -9.39 -5.91
C VAL A 47 6.77 -8.46 -7.08
N ALA A 48 5.52 -8.40 -7.52
CA ALA A 48 5.05 -7.67 -8.68
C ALA A 48 4.08 -6.58 -8.27
N VAL A 49 4.27 -5.39 -8.84
CA VAL A 49 3.35 -4.25 -8.70
C VAL A 49 2.71 -3.97 -10.05
N THR A 50 1.38 -3.89 -10.06
CA THR A 50 0.59 -3.61 -11.26
C THR A 50 -0.12 -2.27 -11.13
N ARG A 51 0.03 -1.40 -12.14
CA ARG A 51 -0.70 -0.13 -12.23
C ARG A 51 -2.19 -0.39 -12.46
N LEU A 52 -3.04 0.38 -11.78
CA LEU A 52 -4.48 0.38 -12.01
C LEU A 52 -4.91 1.67 -12.72
N PRO A 53 -6.04 1.66 -13.42
CA PRO A 53 -6.63 2.90 -13.96
C PRO A 53 -6.85 3.90 -12.83
N PRO A 54 -6.49 5.19 -12.99
CA PRO A 54 -6.64 6.18 -11.93
C PRO A 54 -8.11 6.48 -11.64
N LEU A 55 -8.41 6.87 -10.39
CA LEU A 55 -9.73 7.39 -10.02
C LEU A 55 -9.78 8.90 -10.20
N ALA A 56 -10.95 9.45 -10.51
CA ALA A 56 -11.17 10.89 -10.41
C ALA A 56 -11.30 11.28 -8.93
N PHE A 57 -10.61 12.33 -8.50
CA PHE A 57 -10.73 12.81 -7.13
C PHE A 57 -12.02 13.63 -6.98
N ARG A 58 -13.02 13.05 -6.32
CA ARG A 58 -14.33 13.70 -6.06
C ARG A 58 -14.53 14.09 -4.59
N GLY A 59 -13.44 14.13 -3.84
CA GLY A 59 -13.44 14.43 -2.41
C GLY A 59 -13.09 13.20 -1.54
N PRO A 60 -12.73 13.43 -0.27
CA PRO A 60 -12.27 12.39 0.66
C PRO A 60 -13.23 11.21 0.82
N THR A 61 -14.50 11.48 1.11
CA THR A 61 -15.50 10.44 1.40
C THR A 61 -15.78 9.56 0.18
N ALA A 62 -16.01 10.18 -0.98
CA ALA A 62 -16.28 9.46 -2.22
C ALA A 62 -15.09 8.58 -2.64
N LEU A 63 -13.86 9.06 -2.42
CA LEU A 63 -12.67 8.25 -2.66
C LEU A 63 -12.60 7.07 -1.69
N ALA A 64 -12.83 7.29 -0.40
CA ALA A 64 -12.78 6.24 0.61
C ALA A 64 -13.80 5.12 0.35
N GLU A 65 -15.01 5.47 -0.08
CA GLU A 65 -16.03 4.50 -0.50
C GLU A 65 -15.54 3.66 -1.69
N ARG A 66 -15.01 4.32 -2.73
CA ARG A 66 -14.54 3.63 -3.93
C ARG A 66 -13.34 2.73 -3.65
N VAL A 67 -12.44 3.16 -2.77
CA VAL A 67 -11.30 2.36 -2.32
C VAL A 67 -11.80 1.16 -1.50
N ALA A 68 -12.79 1.33 -0.63
CA ALA A 68 -13.35 0.22 0.14
C ALA A 68 -14.03 -0.85 -0.74
N GLU A 69 -14.67 -0.46 -1.85
CA GLU A 69 -15.13 -1.41 -2.87
C GLU A 69 -13.95 -2.14 -3.52
N LEU A 70 -12.96 -1.39 -4.00
CA LEU A 70 -11.79 -1.96 -4.67
C LEU A 70 -11.02 -2.94 -3.78
N CYS A 71 -10.89 -2.62 -2.48
CA CYS A 71 -10.20 -3.48 -1.53
C CYS A 71 -10.95 -4.79 -1.32
N ARG A 72 -12.28 -4.76 -1.24
CA ARG A 72 -13.11 -5.99 -1.15
C ARG A 72 -13.00 -6.83 -2.42
N ASP A 73 -13.12 -6.19 -3.58
CA ASP A 73 -13.13 -6.90 -4.87
C ASP A 73 -11.79 -7.57 -5.19
N ARG A 74 -10.67 -6.95 -4.78
CA ARG A 74 -9.32 -7.45 -5.07
C ARG A 74 -8.68 -8.21 -3.90
N GLY A 75 -9.34 -8.29 -2.75
CA GLY A 75 -8.80 -8.85 -1.52
C GLY A 75 -7.55 -8.11 -1.07
N VAL A 76 -7.59 -6.78 -1.05
CA VAL A 76 -6.51 -5.93 -0.53
C VAL A 76 -6.58 -5.96 0.99
N GLU A 77 -5.43 -6.16 1.61
CA GLU A 77 -5.29 -6.32 3.05
C GLU A 77 -4.57 -5.15 3.72
N ALA A 78 -3.92 -4.28 2.94
CA ALA A 78 -3.35 -3.03 3.44
C ALA A 78 -3.29 -1.95 2.35
N VAL A 79 -3.37 -0.68 2.75
CA VAL A 79 -3.30 0.48 1.86
C VAL A 79 -2.11 1.34 2.24
N VAL A 80 -1.31 1.70 1.24
CA VAL A 80 -0.27 2.73 1.36
C VAL A 80 -0.75 4.00 0.65
N VAL A 81 -0.60 5.14 1.30
CA VAL A 81 -0.94 6.46 0.73
C VAL A 81 0.33 7.25 0.61
N GLY A 82 0.63 7.67 -0.62
CA GLY A 82 1.71 8.60 -0.87
C GLY A 82 1.36 9.98 -0.28
N VAL A 83 2.32 10.53 0.47
CA VAL A 83 2.25 11.89 1.02
C VAL A 83 3.49 12.67 0.58
N PRO A 84 3.35 13.84 -0.08
CA PRO A 84 4.47 14.66 -0.46
C PRO A 84 5.10 15.34 0.77
N ARG A 85 6.44 15.29 0.91
CA ARG A 85 7.15 15.89 2.07
C ARG A 85 6.77 17.33 2.41
N THR A 86 6.39 18.12 1.41
CA THR A 86 6.05 19.55 1.58
C THR A 86 4.68 19.77 2.20
N SER A 87 3.84 18.74 2.36
CA SER A 87 2.54 18.87 3.01
C SER A 87 2.64 18.75 4.53
N SER A 88 3.47 19.59 5.16
CA SER A 88 3.56 19.73 6.63
C SER A 88 2.29 20.33 7.27
N GLY A 89 1.12 20.11 6.68
CA GLY A 89 -0.17 20.70 7.08
C GLY A 89 -0.42 22.13 6.55
N VAL A 90 0.54 22.75 5.86
CA VAL A 90 0.42 24.14 5.40
C VAL A 90 -0.08 24.20 3.95
N GLY A 91 -1.36 24.53 3.76
CA GLY A 91 -1.98 24.78 2.46
C GLY A 91 -3.02 23.75 2.01
N ARG A 92 -3.78 24.07 0.95
CA ARG A 92 -4.94 23.28 0.47
C ARG A 92 -4.61 21.81 0.14
N GLY A 93 -3.38 21.52 -0.28
CA GLY A 93 -2.93 20.16 -0.58
C GLY A 93 -2.78 19.30 0.67
N GLY A 94 -2.19 19.83 1.74
CA GLY A 94 -2.02 19.11 3.01
C GLY A 94 -3.35 18.80 3.68
N THR A 95 -4.26 19.80 3.76
CA THR A 95 -5.61 19.59 4.31
C THR A 95 -6.39 18.51 3.57
N ARG A 96 -6.24 18.43 2.23
CA ARG A 96 -6.89 17.39 1.42
C ARG A 96 -6.37 16.00 1.77
N ILE A 97 -5.06 15.83 1.85
CA ILE A 97 -4.45 14.53 2.16
C ILE A 97 -4.84 14.08 3.56
N THR A 98 -4.76 14.97 4.56
CA THR A 98 -5.18 14.68 5.94
C THR A 98 -6.66 14.25 5.98
N ALA A 99 -7.57 15.01 5.38
CA ALA A 99 -8.99 14.65 5.35
C ALA A 99 -9.25 13.33 4.61
N THR A 100 -8.46 13.03 3.58
CA THR A 100 -8.55 11.76 2.84
C THR A 100 -8.05 10.59 3.66
N LEU A 101 -6.94 10.74 4.38
CA LEU A 101 -6.41 9.73 5.30
C LEU A 101 -7.41 9.43 6.42
N GLU A 102 -8.04 10.47 7.00
CA GLU A 102 -9.09 10.31 7.99
C GLU A 102 -10.30 9.55 7.44
N ALA A 103 -10.79 9.93 6.25
CA ALA A 103 -11.90 9.24 5.60
C ALA A 103 -11.56 7.77 5.28
N LEU A 104 -10.36 7.49 4.80
CA LEU A 104 -9.88 6.14 4.54
C LEU A 104 -9.81 5.30 5.82
N ARG A 105 -9.21 5.84 6.89
CA ARG A 105 -9.10 5.17 8.19
C ARG A 105 -10.46 4.93 8.84
N ALA A 106 -11.42 5.83 8.66
CA ALA A 106 -12.78 5.66 9.16
C ALA A 106 -13.57 4.60 8.37
N ARG A 107 -13.30 4.47 7.06
CA ARG A 107 -14.08 3.61 6.17
C ARG A 107 -13.52 2.19 6.03
N LEU A 108 -12.20 2.05 6.08
CA LEU A 108 -11.46 0.81 5.89
C LEU A 108 -11.20 0.14 7.24
N GLN A 109 -11.35 -1.19 7.26
CA GLN A 109 -11.00 -2.03 8.42
C GLN A 109 -9.59 -2.64 8.28
N ILE A 110 -8.83 -2.15 7.31
CA ILE A 110 -7.47 -2.60 6.99
C ILE A 110 -6.46 -1.47 7.27
N PRO A 111 -5.19 -1.79 7.54
CA PRO A 111 -4.17 -0.78 7.80
C PRO A 111 -4.04 0.23 6.67
N VAL A 112 -3.95 1.51 7.03
CA VAL A 112 -3.65 2.63 6.13
C VAL A 112 -2.36 3.29 6.59
N VAL A 113 -1.30 3.07 5.83
CA VAL A 113 0.05 3.60 6.11
C VAL A 113 0.38 4.75 5.17
N GLU A 114 1.23 5.65 5.63
CA GLU A 114 1.69 6.80 4.86
C GLU A 114 3.11 6.52 4.37
N GLU A 115 3.38 6.82 3.11
CA GLU A 115 4.71 6.71 2.51
C GLU A 115 5.14 8.00 1.84
N ASP A 116 6.44 8.26 1.91
CA ASP A 116 7.03 9.48 1.41
C ASP A 116 7.20 9.44 -0.12
N GLU A 117 6.54 10.35 -0.83
CA GLU A 117 6.55 10.42 -2.29
C GLU A 117 7.83 11.03 -2.89
N ALA A 118 8.81 11.44 -2.08
CA ALA A 118 9.94 12.22 -2.57
C ALA A 118 10.64 11.61 -3.80
N GLY A 119 10.67 12.41 -4.88
CA GLY A 119 11.35 12.06 -6.12
C GLY A 119 10.66 10.98 -6.97
N SER A 120 9.47 10.50 -6.59
CA SER A 120 8.66 9.56 -7.38
C SER A 120 8.32 10.14 -8.76
N THR A 121 7.90 11.41 -8.83
CA THR A 121 7.57 12.11 -10.08
C THR A 121 8.76 12.18 -11.03
N ARG A 122 9.94 12.58 -10.54
CA ARG A 122 11.16 12.66 -11.36
C ARG A 122 11.60 11.28 -11.84
N GLU A 123 11.43 10.25 -11.01
CA GLU A 123 11.71 8.88 -11.42
C GLU A 123 10.71 8.39 -12.46
N ALA A 124 9.42 8.71 -12.31
CA ALA A 124 8.38 8.39 -13.27
C ALA A 124 8.66 9.02 -14.64
N GLU A 125 9.02 10.31 -14.67
CA GLU A 125 9.42 11.01 -15.89
C GLU A 125 10.63 10.36 -16.57
N ARG A 126 11.64 9.95 -15.78
CA ARG A 126 12.81 9.22 -16.32
C ARG A 126 12.43 7.87 -16.90
N ARG A 127 11.55 7.11 -16.24
CA ARG A 127 11.07 5.81 -16.75
C ARG A 127 10.30 5.99 -18.05
N LEU A 128 9.37 6.94 -18.10
CA LEU A 128 8.59 7.24 -19.31
C LEU A 128 9.48 7.70 -20.48
N ALA A 129 10.51 8.49 -20.19
CA ALA A 129 11.49 8.88 -21.20
C ALA A 129 12.29 7.68 -21.73
N ALA A 130 12.74 6.78 -20.85
CA ALA A 130 13.46 5.56 -21.23
C ALA A 130 12.58 4.57 -22.02
N GLU A 131 11.29 4.51 -21.71
CA GLU A 131 10.27 3.74 -22.45
C GLU A 131 9.89 4.37 -23.80
N GLY A 132 10.44 5.54 -24.14
CA GLY A 132 10.16 6.24 -25.40
C GLY A 132 8.77 6.85 -25.47
N VAL A 133 8.11 7.06 -24.33
CA VAL A 133 6.76 7.64 -24.29
C VAL A 133 6.83 9.12 -24.67
N PRO A 134 6.03 9.60 -25.65
CA PRO A 134 5.99 11.02 -26.00
C PRO A 134 5.55 11.90 -24.83
N ARG A 135 6.21 13.05 -24.63
CA ARG A 135 5.92 14.00 -23.52
C ARG A 135 4.45 14.40 -23.41
N GLY A 136 3.73 14.51 -24.52
CA GLY A 136 2.29 14.82 -24.52
C GLY A 136 1.42 13.78 -23.79
N ARG A 137 1.90 12.55 -23.60
CA ARG A 137 1.19 11.48 -22.88
C ARG A 137 1.58 11.40 -21.39
N TRP A 138 2.65 12.09 -20.98
CA TRP A 138 3.17 12.01 -19.61
C TRP A 138 2.16 12.43 -18.55
N PRO A 139 1.39 13.52 -18.72
CA PRO A 139 0.43 13.91 -17.68
C PRO A 139 -0.57 12.82 -17.34
N ARG A 140 -0.89 11.90 -18.26
CA ARG A 140 -1.83 10.79 -17.99
C ARG A 140 -1.18 9.56 -17.36
N GLN A 141 0.14 9.43 -17.48
CA GLN A 141 0.88 8.23 -17.09
C GLN A 141 1.74 8.43 -15.84
N VAL A 142 2.19 9.67 -15.59
CA VAL A 142 3.04 10.00 -14.43
C VAL A 142 2.38 9.57 -13.12
N ASP A 143 1.09 9.85 -12.90
CA ASP A 143 0.37 9.47 -11.67
C ASP A 143 0.39 7.95 -11.42
N GLY A 144 0.19 7.15 -12.48
CA GLY A 144 0.18 5.68 -12.37
C GLY A 144 1.58 5.12 -12.15
N VAL A 145 2.59 5.69 -12.81
CA VAL A 145 4.00 5.28 -12.64
C VAL A 145 4.50 5.69 -11.25
N ALA A 146 4.09 6.86 -10.75
CA ALA A 146 4.43 7.32 -9.41
C ALA A 146 3.85 6.39 -8.34
N ALA A 147 2.56 6.03 -8.42
CA ALA A 147 1.94 5.06 -7.52
C ALA A 147 2.65 3.68 -7.53
N GLU A 148 3.08 3.19 -8.70
CA GLU A 148 3.87 1.97 -8.80
C GLU A 148 5.22 2.10 -8.08
N ILE A 149 5.94 3.19 -8.31
CA ILE A 149 7.24 3.45 -7.70
C ILE A 149 7.13 3.54 -6.18
N ILE A 150 6.11 4.23 -5.66
CA ILE A 150 5.85 4.36 -4.23
C ILE A 150 5.63 2.96 -3.62
N LEU A 151 4.76 2.15 -4.24
CA LEU A 151 4.50 0.80 -3.73
C LEU A 151 5.74 -0.10 -3.78
N GLN A 152 6.49 -0.07 -4.87
CA GLN A 152 7.75 -0.82 -5.00
C GLN A 152 8.74 -0.45 -3.90
N ARG A 153 8.87 0.84 -3.58
CA ARG A 153 9.76 1.33 -2.51
C ARG A 153 9.29 0.86 -1.13
N HIS A 154 7.99 0.93 -0.87
CA HIS A 154 7.39 0.46 0.38
C HIS A 154 7.70 -1.03 0.62
N LEU A 155 7.37 -1.88 -0.35
CA LEU A 155 7.60 -3.34 -0.27
C LEU A 155 9.09 -3.68 -0.12
N ALA A 156 9.97 -2.98 -0.86
CA ALA A 156 11.41 -3.15 -0.72
C ALA A 156 11.94 -2.72 0.66
N GLY A 157 11.31 -1.74 1.30
CA GLY A 157 11.57 -1.35 2.68
C GLY A 157 11.18 -2.44 3.68
N GLN A 158 9.97 -2.99 3.55
CA GLN A 158 9.47 -4.08 4.39
C GLN A 158 10.36 -5.33 4.29
N ALA A 159 10.74 -5.72 3.07
CA ALA A 159 11.61 -6.88 2.84
C ALA A 159 13.01 -6.76 3.45
N ARG A 160 13.52 -5.52 3.66
CA ARG A 160 14.79 -5.29 4.38
C ARG A 160 14.63 -5.42 5.89
N LEU A 161 13.49 -4.96 6.43
CA LEU A 161 13.20 -5.07 7.86
C LEU A 161 13.01 -6.53 8.28
N THR A 162 12.30 -7.33 7.49
CA THR A 162 12.07 -8.76 7.76
C THR A 162 13.32 -9.62 7.65
N ARG A 163 14.30 -9.22 6.82
CA ARG A 163 15.60 -9.91 6.71
C ARG A 163 16.66 -9.42 7.70
N GLY A 164 16.42 -8.29 8.36
CA GLY A 164 17.35 -7.69 9.33
C GLY A 164 17.20 -8.22 10.76
N SER A 165 16.15 -8.98 11.04
CA SER A 165 15.85 -9.57 12.36
C SER A 165 16.31 -11.02 12.51
N ASP A 166 17.34 -11.44 11.77
CA ASP A 166 17.99 -12.75 11.95
C ASP A 166 19.01 -12.64 13.10
N PRO A 167 18.77 -13.24 14.28
CA PRO A 167 19.75 -13.22 15.36
C PRO A 167 20.91 -14.14 14.98
N ARG A 168 22.11 -13.57 14.85
CA ARG A 168 23.35 -14.36 14.86
C ARG A 168 23.57 -15.00 16.22
#